data_AF-A0A6C0QRB5-F1
#
_entry.id   AF-A0A6C0QRB5-F1
#
_cell.length_a   1.000
_cell.length_b   1.000
_cell.length_c   1.000
_cell.angle_alpha   90.00
_cell.angle_beta   90.00
_cell.angle_gamma   90.00
#
_symmetry.space_group_name_H-M   'P 1'
#
loop_
_entity.id
_entity.type
_entity.pdbx_description
1 polymer ?
#
loop_
_entity_poly.entity_id
_entity_poly.type
_entity_poly.pdbx_seq_one_letter_code
_entity_poly.pdbx_strand_id
1 'polypeptide(L)'
;MEYTEMLKFYILKSGMSANKIVEKLKQKGVHIDRSYISKLKNGKVGYPASDEINIALAEILEIDDPVKFRLAALKEKIPPDLYELIQNVG
;
A
#
# COMPACT_ATOMS: atom_id res chain seq x y z
N MET A 1 8.64 10.02 2.00
CA MET A 1 7.76 9.17 2.82
C MET A 1 7.90 7.77 2.28
N GLU A 2 8.25 6.86 3.17
CA GLU A 2 8.30 5.43 2.88
C GLU A 2 6.85 4.89 2.74
N TYR A 3 6.68 3.77 2.05
CA TYR A 3 5.38 3.16 1.77
C TYR A 3 4.56 2.93 3.04
N THR A 4 5.20 2.42 4.10
CA THR A 4 4.52 2.14 5.37
C THR A 4 3.98 3.42 6.02
N GLU A 5 4.71 4.53 5.89
CA GLU A 5 4.30 5.84 6.41
C GLU A 5 3.13 6.40 5.59
N MET A 6 3.18 6.28 4.25
CA MET A 6 2.08 6.65 3.36
C MET A 6 0.81 5.88 3.72
N LEU A 7 0.90 4.56 3.83
CA LEU A 7 -0.25 3.72 4.17
C LEU A 7 -0.82 4.10 5.53
N LYS A 8 0.02 4.30 6.55
CA LYS A 8 -0.42 4.71 7.88
C LYS A 8 -1.11 6.07 7.85
N PHE A 9 -0.56 7.03 7.13
CA PHE A 9 -1.15 8.36 6.95
C PHE A 9 -2.55 8.27 6.33
N TYR A 10 -2.71 7.58 5.20
CA TYR A 10 -4.00 7.48 4.51
C TYR A 10 -5.04 6.69 5.31
N ILE A 11 -4.64 5.64 6.01
CA ILE A 11 -5.54 4.94 6.94
C ILE A 11 -6.03 5.88 8.04
N LEU A 12 -5.15 6.69 8.63
CA LEU A 12 -5.53 7.68 9.65
C LEU A 12 -6.43 8.77 9.07
N LYS A 13 -6.09 9.33 7.90
CA LYS A 13 -6.88 10.35 7.17
C LYS A 13 -8.30 9.86 6.88
N SER A 14 -8.44 8.60 6.48
CA SER A 14 -9.75 8.01 6.16
C SER A 14 -10.67 7.78 7.37
N GLY A 15 -10.11 7.75 8.60
CA GLY A 15 -10.85 7.36 9.81
C GLY A 15 -11.31 5.90 9.84
N MET A 16 -10.94 5.07 8.85
CA MET A 16 -11.41 3.70 8.75
C MET A 16 -10.67 2.75 9.70
N SER A 17 -11.44 1.84 10.31
CA SER A 17 -10.87 0.72 11.06
C SER A 17 -10.27 -0.32 10.11
N ALA A 18 -9.35 -1.15 10.60
CA ALA A 18 -8.80 -2.27 9.82
C ALA A 18 -9.88 -3.25 9.34
N ASN A 19 -10.96 -3.44 10.11
CA ASN A 19 -12.11 -4.25 9.69
C ASN A 19 -12.83 -3.61 8.50
N LYS A 20 -13.04 -2.29 8.56
CA LYS A 20 -13.73 -1.57 7.48
C LYS A 20 -12.94 -1.60 6.17
N ILE A 21 -11.62 -1.52 6.27
CA ILE A 21 -10.70 -1.67 5.13
C ILE A 21 -10.84 -3.06 4.51
N VAL A 22 -10.80 -4.12 5.32
CA VAL A 22 -10.98 -5.51 4.84
C VAL A 22 -12.33 -5.70 4.16
N GLU A 23 -13.41 -5.17 4.74
CA GLU A 23 -14.75 -5.23 4.12
C GLU A 23 -14.77 -4.56 2.74
N LYS A 24 -14.20 -3.36 2.61
CA LYS A 24 -14.13 -2.64 1.34
C LYS A 24 -13.25 -3.35 0.31
N LEU A 25 -12.12 -3.93 0.74
CA LEU A 25 -11.26 -4.73 -0.15
C LEU A 25 -11.99 -5.97 -0.67
N LYS A 26 -12.75 -6.65 0.20
CA LYS A 26 -13.56 -7.81 -0.18
C LYS A 26 -14.60 -7.46 -1.24
N GLN A 27 -15.21 -6.28 -1.17
CA GLN A 27 -16.14 -5.78 -2.20
C GLN A 27 -15.47 -5.58 -3.56
N LYS A 28 -14.13 -5.44 -3.59
CA LYS A 28 -13.32 -5.34 -4.82
C LYS A 28 -12.68 -6.67 -5.23
N GLY A 29 -13.07 -7.78 -4.62
CA GLY A 29 -12.50 -9.11 -4.90
C GLY A 29 -11.15 -9.37 -4.23
N VAL A 30 -10.68 -8.48 -3.34
CA VAL A 30 -9.42 -8.65 -2.60
C VAL A 30 -9.71 -9.24 -1.23
N HIS A 31 -9.30 -10.49 -1.01
CA HIS A 31 -9.54 -11.23 0.23
C HIS A 31 -8.28 -11.27 1.09
N ILE A 32 -8.26 -10.47 2.17
CA ILE A 32 -7.15 -10.42 3.12
C ILE A 32 -7.66 -10.35 4.56
N ASP A 33 -6.81 -10.72 5.51
CA ASP A 33 -7.15 -10.68 6.93
C ASP A 33 -6.91 -9.30 7.57
N ARG A 34 -7.70 -8.98 8.60
CA ARG A 34 -7.48 -7.79 9.45
C ARG A 34 -6.06 -7.74 10.04
N SER A 35 -5.54 -8.91 10.39
CA SER A 35 -4.18 -9.04 10.93
C SER A 35 -3.13 -8.63 9.90
N TYR A 36 -3.37 -8.90 8.61
CA TYR A 36 -2.50 -8.48 7.51
C TYR A 36 -2.46 -6.96 7.38
N ILE A 37 -3.62 -6.28 7.32
CA ILE A 37 -3.68 -4.81 7.32
C ILE A 37 -2.94 -4.22 8.53
N SER A 38 -3.14 -4.80 9.71
CA SER A 38 -2.51 -4.32 10.94
C SER A 38 -0.99 -4.50 10.93
N LYS A 39 -0.49 -5.62 10.38
CA LYS A 39 0.96 -5.83 10.23
C LYS A 39 1.53 -4.90 9.17
N LEU A 40 0.84 -4.74 8.03
CA LEU A 40 1.25 -3.92 6.90
C LEU A 40 1.40 -2.44 7.31
N LYS A 41 0.38 -1.89 7.98
CA LYS A 41 0.40 -0.51 8.51
C LYS A 41 1.54 -0.26 9.51
N ASN A 42 1.97 -1.30 10.22
CA ASN A 42 3.00 -1.20 11.25
C ASN A 42 4.39 -1.68 10.76
N GLY A 43 4.57 -1.93 9.45
CA GLY A 43 5.84 -2.41 8.89
C GLY A 43 6.24 -3.82 9.33
N LYS A 44 5.32 -4.61 9.90
CA LYS A 44 5.61 -5.95 10.45
C LYS A 44 5.54 -7.08 9.43
N VAL A 45 5.11 -6.80 8.19
CA VAL A 45 5.09 -7.79 7.09
C VAL A 45 6.49 -7.99 6.51
N GLY A 46 7.41 -7.03 6.70
CA GLY A 46 8.76 -7.06 6.15
C GLY A 46 8.85 -6.70 4.66
N TYR A 47 7.71 -6.56 3.98
CA TYR A 47 7.61 -6.13 2.58
C TYR A 47 6.27 -5.43 2.31
N PRO A 48 6.22 -4.48 1.35
CA PRO A 48 4.98 -3.84 0.89
C PRO A 48 4.00 -4.85 0.27
N ALA A 49 2.71 -4.51 0.24
CA ALA A 49 1.69 -5.37 -0.35
C ALA A 49 1.88 -5.53 -1.87
N SER A 50 1.23 -6.53 -2.48
CA SER A 50 1.24 -6.68 -3.95
C SER A 50 0.67 -5.44 -4.63
N ASP A 51 1.03 -5.25 -5.90
CA ASP A 51 0.57 -4.07 -6.65
C ASP A 51 -0.96 -4.05 -6.81
N GLU A 52 -1.58 -5.22 -7.00
CA GLU A 52 -3.04 -5.40 -6.99
C GLU A 52 -3.69 -4.92 -5.68
N ILE A 53 -3.11 -5.30 -4.53
CA ILE A 53 -3.60 -4.84 -3.22
C ILE A 53 -3.38 -3.32 -3.10
N ASN A 54 -2.25 -2.79 -3.58
CA ASN A 54 -1.97 -1.35 -3.51
C ASN A 54 -2.92 -0.53 -4.37
N ILE A 55 -3.32 -1.03 -5.55
CA ILE A 55 -4.35 -0.42 -6.39
C ILE A 55 -5.68 -0.38 -5.62
N ALA A 56 -6.10 -1.50 -5.07
CA ALA A 56 -7.34 -1.57 -4.29
C ALA A 56 -7.29 -0.67 -3.03
N LEU A 57 -6.16 -0.62 -2.33
CA LEU A 57 -5.94 0.27 -1.18
C LEU A 57 -6.00 1.74 -1.59
N ALA A 58 -5.36 2.11 -2.71
CA ALA A 58 -5.35 3.48 -3.19
C ALA A 58 -6.76 3.99 -3.50
N GLU A 59 -7.59 3.14 -4.12
CA GLU A 59 -8.98 3.46 -4.42
C GLU A 59 -9.83 3.61 -3.14
N ILE A 60 -9.75 2.66 -2.20
CA ILE A 60 -10.64 2.70 -1.01
C ILE A 60 -10.23 3.75 0.02
N LEU A 61 -8.94 4.11 0.07
CA LEU A 61 -8.39 5.11 0.98
C LEU A 61 -8.38 6.52 0.36
N GLU A 62 -8.87 6.66 -0.89
CA GLU A 62 -8.89 7.93 -1.64
C GLU A 62 -7.51 8.60 -1.64
N ILE A 63 -6.49 7.81 -2.03
CA ILE A 63 -5.11 8.28 -2.11
C ILE A 63 -5.00 9.31 -3.24
N ASP A 64 -4.52 10.50 -2.90
CA ASP A 64 -4.45 11.64 -3.82
C ASP A 64 -3.48 11.38 -5.00
N ASP A 65 -2.45 10.57 -4.78
CA ASP A 65 -1.48 10.16 -5.80
C ASP A 65 -1.24 8.63 -5.76
N PRO A 66 -2.08 7.85 -6.47
CA PRO A 66 -1.98 6.38 -6.49
C PRO A 66 -0.66 5.88 -7.10
N VAL A 67 -0.10 6.62 -8.07
CA VAL A 67 1.15 6.23 -8.74
C VAL A 67 2.32 6.36 -7.77
N LYS A 68 2.43 7.47 -7.04
CA LYS A 68 3.47 7.66 -6.03
C LYS A 68 3.36 6.65 -4.89
N PHE A 69 2.14 6.30 -4.47
CA PHE A 69 1.95 5.25 -3.46
C PHE A 69 2.47 3.88 -3.93
N ARG A 70 2.19 3.51 -5.19
CA ARG A 70 2.68 2.26 -5.79
C ARG A 70 4.20 2.29 -6.02
N LEU A 71 4.75 3.43 -6.44
CA LEU A 71 6.20 3.61 -6.58
C LEU A 71 6.95 3.48 -5.25
N ALA A 72 6.40 4.01 -4.16
CA ALA A 72 6.96 3.81 -2.82
C ALA A 72 7.00 2.32 -2.46
N ALA A 73 5.93 1.56 -2.76
CA ALA A 73 5.90 0.12 -2.56
C ALA A 73 6.93 -0.62 -3.42
N LEU A 74 7.13 -0.19 -4.66
CA LEU A 74 8.10 -0.80 -5.56
C LEU A 74 9.53 -0.55 -5.08
N LYS A 75 9.85 0.70 -4.73
CA LYS A 75 11.16 1.12 -4.22
C LYS A 75 11.62 0.28 -3.02
N GLU A 76 10.71 -0.07 -2.11
CA GLU A 76 11.02 -0.92 -0.96
C GLU A 76 11.12 -2.42 -1.29
N LYS A 77 10.56 -2.87 -2.41
CA LYS A 77 10.56 -4.28 -2.83
C LYS A 77 11.78 -4.69 -3.64
N ILE A 78 12.32 -3.78 -4.43
CA ILE A 78 13.38 -4.10 -5.38
C ILE A 78 14.73 -3.55 -4.91
N PRO A 79 15.84 -4.20 -5.28
CA PRO A 79 17.18 -3.66 -5.10
C PRO A 79 17.32 -2.22 -5.65
N PRO A 80 18.08 -1.34 -4.98
CA PRO A 80 18.23 0.06 -5.37
C PRO A 80 18.69 0.28 -6.82
N ASP A 81 19.60 -0.56 -7.31
CA ASP A 81 20.12 -0.54 -8.68
C ASP A 81 19.03 -0.81 -9.73
N LEU A 82 18.10 -1.74 -9.45
CA LEU A 82 16.95 -1.97 -10.33
C LEU A 82 15.97 -0.79 -10.34
N TYR A 83 15.80 -0.12 -9.19
CA TYR A 83 14.94 1.06 -9.11
C TYR A 83 15.52 2.25 -9.89
N GLU A 84 16.84 2.48 -9.78
CA GLU A 84 17.54 3.52 -10.54
C GLU A 84 17.41 3.31 -12.06
N LEU A 85 17.50 2.07 -12.53
CA LEU A 85 17.29 1.74 -13.94
C LEU A 85 15.88 2.14 -14.42
N ILE A 86 14.84 1.90 -13.62
CA ILE A 86 13.46 2.30 -13.97
C ILE A 86 13.34 3.83 -14.09
N GLN A 87 14.01 4.59 -13.23
CA GLN A 87 13.96 6.06 -13.28
C GLN A 87 14.68 6.65 -14.50
N ASN A 88 15.73 5.99 -14.99
CA ASN A 88 16.54 6.50 -16.10
C ASN A 88 15.96 6.14 -17.49
N VAL A 89 14.98 5.24 -17.56
CA VAL A 89 14.38 4.76 -18.82
C VAL A 89 13.04 5.46 -19.12
N GLY A 90 12.48 6.21 -18.16
CA GLY A 90 11.27 7.04 -18.33
C GLY A 90 11.56 8.47 -18.74
#